data_AF-A0A3R7LC67-F1
#
_entry.id   AF-A0A3R7LC67-F1
#
_cell.length_a   1.000
_cell.length_b   1.000
_cell.length_c   1.000
_cell.angle_alpha   90.00
_cell.angle_beta   90.00
_cell.angle_gamma   90.00
#
_symmetry.space_group_name_H-M   'P 1'
#
loop_
_entity.id
_entity.type
_entity.pdbx_description
1 polymer ?
#
loop_
_entity_poly.entity_id
_entity_poly.type
_entity_poly.pdbx_seq_one_letter_code
_entity_poly.pdbx_strand_id
1 'polypeptide(L)'
;MCDAVMPVCVGINGFGSIGKAVLFSSFTEPTVKVVAINDASMSIAYIAYLLQRESPLSAEDRASVVVVGEFICIQGSHKIRVSQKHDLVDIAWQDAGVHYVVECTGLSFTRERCWGHVTGGAKGVIIAGQSADAPVLILGANEADFKVCPVVCAGLPVAVALAPLIRFLHDQYGIEEFSYTVIHGLRPAEITAGRSKNPQDWRQTRVDIGDIVPYIHTGEKTMDKVFPALVGRISGSAFQVPVTRGCAVDVLVRLRQPVSKELLDETLKGVATGRLSEVFLYLNEDFISRDCMPNGKLYYDAASSHALREGEAHKLLLWVDLDGSYAKRLLSLVVFFASAGSQ
;
A
#
# COMPACT_ATOMS: atom_id res chain seq x y z
N MET A 1 2.10 14.32 -31.46
CA MET A 1 2.82 13.08 -31.09
C MET A 1 3.27 13.30 -29.66
N CYS A 2 2.55 12.75 -28.68
CA CYS A 2 3.00 12.81 -27.30
C CYS A 2 4.23 11.90 -27.21
N ASP A 3 5.36 12.44 -26.73
CA ASP A 3 6.52 11.62 -26.40
C ASP A 3 6.06 10.52 -25.44
N ALA A 4 6.07 9.28 -25.90
CA ALA A 4 5.71 8.15 -25.07
C ALA A 4 6.79 8.04 -23.99
N VAL A 5 6.49 8.54 -22.79
CA VAL A 5 7.34 8.36 -21.61
C VAL A 5 7.54 6.86 -21.45
N MET A 6 8.79 6.40 -21.59
CA MET A 6 9.09 4.98 -21.44
C MET A 6 8.71 4.53 -20.02
N PRO A 7 8.01 3.39 -19.87
CA PRO A 7 7.58 2.92 -18.57
C PRO A 7 8.79 2.61 -17.68
N VAL A 8 8.67 2.91 -16.40
CA VAL A 8 9.71 2.60 -15.41
C VAL A 8 9.71 1.09 -15.17
N CYS A 9 10.84 0.43 -15.47
CA CYS A 9 11.02 -0.99 -15.21
C CYS A 9 11.12 -1.28 -13.70
N VAL A 10 10.24 -2.15 -13.20
CA VAL A 10 10.11 -2.50 -11.78
C VAL A 10 10.47 -3.97 -11.54
N GLY A 11 11.23 -4.22 -10.48
CA GLY A 11 11.44 -5.53 -9.90
C GLY A 11 10.60 -5.73 -8.65
N ILE A 12 10.11 -6.94 -8.40
CA ILE A 12 9.39 -7.31 -7.18
C ILE A 12 10.21 -8.33 -6.42
N ASN A 13 10.54 -8.06 -5.15
CA ASN A 13 11.13 -9.07 -4.26
C ASN A 13 10.06 -9.56 -3.27
N GLY A 14 9.75 -10.86 -3.29
CA GLY A 14 8.65 -11.46 -2.52
C GLY A 14 7.32 -11.41 -3.27
N PHE A 15 6.83 -12.56 -3.72
CA PHE A 15 5.61 -12.70 -4.51
C PHE A 15 4.40 -13.17 -3.67
N GLY A 16 4.31 -12.65 -2.43
CA GLY A 16 3.15 -12.81 -1.55
C GLY A 16 1.97 -11.91 -1.96
N SER A 17 1.02 -11.67 -1.04
CA SER A 17 -0.18 -10.86 -1.32
C SER A 17 0.14 -9.47 -1.90
N ILE A 18 1.09 -8.75 -1.30
CA ILE A 18 1.47 -7.40 -1.78
C ILE A 18 2.24 -7.47 -3.10
N GLY A 19 3.17 -8.42 -3.27
CA GLY A 19 3.88 -8.60 -4.54
C GLY A 19 2.95 -8.92 -5.70
N LYS A 20 1.95 -9.80 -5.47
CA LYS A 20 0.87 -10.06 -6.43
C LYS A 20 0.06 -8.80 -6.74
N ALA A 21 -0.37 -8.06 -5.71
CA ALA A 21 -1.11 -6.82 -5.88
C ALA A 21 -0.33 -5.79 -6.70
N VAL A 22 0.97 -5.61 -6.44
CA VAL A 22 1.85 -4.71 -7.21
C VAL A 22 1.90 -5.10 -8.69
N LEU A 23 2.09 -6.39 -9.00
CA LEU A 23 2.07 -6.86 -10.38
C LEU A 23 0.72 -6.65 -11.05
N PHE A 24 -0.37 -7.01 -10.36
CA PHE A 24 -1.72 -6.88 -10.90
C PHE A 24 -2.11 -5.42 -11.15
N SER A 25 -1.76 -4.52 -10.23
CA SER A 25 -1.94 -3.08 -10.43
C SER A 25 -1.14 -2.56 -11.63
N SER A 26 0.07 -3.10 -11.85
CA SER A 26 0.93 -2.67 -12.96
C SER A 26 0.33 -2.93 -14.36
N PHE A 27 -0.56 -3.91 -14.51
CA PHE A 27 -1.20 -4.19 -15.81
C PHE A 27 -2.10 -3.06 -16.31
N THR A 28 -2.51 -2.15 -15.43
CA THR A 28 -3.36 -1.00 -15.77
C THR A 28 -2.65 0.33 -15.58
N GLU A 29 -1.34 0.30 -15.30
CA GLU A 29 -0.53 1.49 -15.03
C GLU A 29 0.53 1.66 -16.15
N PRO A 30 0.27 2.48 -17.18
CA PRO A 30 1.15 2.57 -18.34
C PRO A 30 2.51 3.21 -18.02
N THR A 31 2.65 3.88 -16.87
CA THR A 31 3.91 4.52 -16.45
C THR A 31 4.92 3.55 -15.85
N VAL A 32 4.53 2.31 -15.55
CA VAL A 32 5.39 1.29 -14.94
C VAL A 32 5.28 -0.05 -15.68
N LYS A 33 6.36 -0.83 -15.65
CA LYS A 33 6.37 -2.18 -16.21
C LYS A 33 7.14 -3.11 -15.30
N VAL A 34 6.48 -4.13 -14.75
CA VAL A 34 7.19 -5.16 -13.98
C VAL A 34 7.96 -6.06 -14.95
N VAL A 35 9.27 -6.18 -14.76
CA VAL A 35 10.16 -6.95 -15.65
C VAL A 35 10.90 -8.08 -14.93
N ALA A 36 10.87 -8.10 -13.60
CA ALA A 36 11.47 -9.18 -12.82
C ALA A 36 10.73 -9.44 -11.50
N ILE A 37 10.71 -10.70 -11.09
CA ILE A 37 10.20 -11.16 -9.79
C ILE A 37 11.27 -12.06 -9.17
N ASN A 38 11.61 -11.82 -7.91
CA ASN A 38 12.37 -12.74 -7.09
C ASN A 38 11.50 -13.27 -5.96
N ASP A 39 11.43 -14.58 -5.78
CA ASP A 39 10.86 -15.20 -4.58
C ASP A 39 11.64 -16.46 -4.23
N ALA A 40 12.35 -16.44 -3.10
CA ALA A 40 13.19 -17.56 -2.69
C ALA A 40 12.40 -18.85 -2.39
N SER A 41 11.07 -18.75 -2.21
CA SER A 41 10.20 -19.86 -1.82
C SER A 41 9.27 -20.35 -2.93
N MET A 42 9.08 -19.59 -4.01
CA MET A 42 8.14 -19.91 -5.09
C MET A 42 8.84 -20.20 -6.42
N SER A 43 8.52 -21.33 -7.05
CA SER A 43 9.02 -21.67 -8.37
C SER A 43 8.36 -20.84 -9.47
N ILE A 44 9.05 -20.68 -10.60
CA ILE A 44 8.51 -19.98 -11.78
C ILE A 44 7.19 -20.60 -12.27
N ALA A 45 7.07 -21.93 -12.23
CA ALA A 45 5.84 -22.64 -12.60
C ALA A 45 4.68 -22.29 -11.66
N TYR A 46 4.95 -22.12 -10.36
CA TYR A 46 3.93 -21.76 -9.40
C TYR A 46 3.50 -20.29 -9.56
N ILE A 47 4.44 -19.38 -9.77
CA ILE A 47 4.14 -17.98 -10.09
C ILE A 47 3.29 -17.89 -11.36
N ALA A 48 3.66 -18.61 -12.43
CA ALA A 48 2.88 -18.66 -13.67
C ALA A 48 1.46 -19.20 -13.44
N TYR A 49 1.31 -20.25 -12.62
CA TYR A 49 -0.01 -20.77 -12.23
C TYR A 49 -0.85 -19.68 -11.52
N LEU A 50 -0.28 -18.97 -10.55
CA LEU A 50 -1.00 -17.89 -9.85
C LEU A 50 -1.44 -16.78 -10.83
N LEU A 51 -0.59 -16.42 -11.80
CA LEU A 51 -0.95 -15.47 -12.85
C LEU A 51 -2.11 -15.96 -13.73
N GLN A 52 -2.10 -17.23 -14.11
CA GLN A 52 -3.17 -17.82 -14.92
C GLN A 52 -4.51 -17.91 -14.19
N ARG A 53 -4.51 -17.92 -12.84
CA ARG A 53 -5.70 -18.16 -12.02
C ARG A 53 -6.24 -16.93 -11.33
N GLU A 54 -5.37 -16.06 -10.84
CA GLU A 54 -5.74 -14.97 -9.93
C GLU A 54 -5.58 -13.58 -10.56
N SER A 55 -4.92 -13.47 -11.72
CA SER A 55 -4.69 -12.18 -12.38
C SER A 55 -6.00 -11.51 -12.84
N PRO A 56 -6.10 -10.16 -12.75
CA PRO A 56 -7.24 -9.41 -13.27
C PRO A 56 -7.27 -9.34 -14.81
N LEU A 57 -6.27 -9.88 -15.49
CA LEU A 57 -6.21 -9.95 -16.96
C LEU A 57 -7.44 -10.65 -17.57
N SER A 58 -7.68 -10.44 -18.87
CA SER A 58 -8.75 -11.15 -19.57
C SER A 58 -8.51 -12.67 -19.58
N ALA A 59 -9.54 -13.47 -19.84
CA ALA A 59 -9.38 -14.93 -19.92
C ALA A 59 -8.39 -15.35 -21.02
N GLU A 60 -8.40 -14.65 -22.14
CA GLU A 60 -7.46 -14.84 -23.26
C GLU A 60 -6.03 -14.52 -22.83
N ASP A 61 -5.82 -13.37 -22.18
CA ASP A 61 -4.50 -12.96 -21.71
C ASP A 61 -3.95 -13.91 -20.65
N ARG A 62 -4.79 -14.41 -19.73
CA ARG A 62 -4.38 -15.45 -18.78
C ARG A 62 -4.02 -16.75 -19.47
N ALA A 63 -4.74 -17.15 -20.52
CA ALA A 63 -4.40 -18.34 -21.31
C ALA A 63 -3.06 -18.19 -22.07
N SER A 64 -2.63 -16.96 -22.34
CA SER A 64 -1.35 -16.68 -23.00
C SER A 64 -0.12 -16.78 -22.10
N VAL A 65 -0.29 -16.90 -20.77
CA VAL A 65 0.82 -16.95 -19.81
C VAL A 65 1.59 -18.26 -19.98
N VAL A 66 2.85 -18.17 -20.41
CA VAL A 66 3.73 -19.32 -20.64
C VAL A 66 5.11 -19.13 -20.00
N VAL A 67 5.74 -20.23 -19.61
CA VAL A 67 7.11 -20.24 -19.08
C VAL A 67 8.08 -20.54 -20.22
N VAL A 68 9.11 -19.70 -20.37
CA VAL A 68 10.17 -19.84 -21.38
C VAL A 68 11.52 -19.62 -20.70
N GLY A 69 12.22 -20.71 -20.37
CA GLY A 69 13.47 -20.65 -19.60
C GLY A 69 13.23 -20.06 -18.21
N GLU A 70 13.94 -18.97 -17.88
CA GLU A 70 13.76 -18.20 -16.64
C GLU A 70 12.70 -17.09 -16.74
N PHE A 71 11.96 -17.01 -17.84
CA PHE A 71 10.97 -15.96 -18.07
C PHE A 71 9.55 -16.49 -18.02
N ILE A 72 8.64 -15.68 -17.49
CA ILE A 72 7.21 -15.77 -17.76
C ILE A 72 6.88 -14.78 -18.87
N CYS A 73 6.24 -15.24 -19.93
CA CYS A 73 5.78 -14.42 -21.04
C CYS A 73 4.26 -14.29 -20.99
N ILE A 74 3.75 -13.06 -21.03
CA ILE A 74 2.33 -12.72 -21.12
C ILE A 74 2.09 -12.06 -22.48
N GLN A 75 1.04 -12.47 -23.20
CA GLN A 75 0.71 -11.99 -24.56
C GLN A 75 1.90 -12.04 -25.54
N GLY A 76 2.83 -12.98 -25.35
CA GLY A 76 4.03 -13.14 -26.18
C GLY A 76 5.08 -12.02 -26.10
N SER A 77 4.77 -10.85 -25.54
CA SER A 77 5.64 -9.65 -25.58
C SER A 77 6.07 -9.14 -24.20
N HIS A 78 5.26 -9.36 -23.16
CA HIS A 78 5.61 -8.95 -21.80
C HIS A 78 6.37 -10.09 -21.12
N LYS A 79 7.69 -9.96 -21.07
CA LYS A 79 8.59 -10.89 -20.40
C LYS A 79 8.87 -10.44 -18.96
N ILE A 80 8.78 -11.37 -18.03
CA ILE A 80 9.11 -11.17 -16.61
C ILE A 80 10.15 -12.23 -16.25
N ARG A 81 11.38 -11.81 -15.92
CA ARG A 81 12.41 -12.71 -15.40
C ARG A 81 12.01 -13.18 -14.01
N VAL A 82 12.14 -14.47 -13.71
CA VAL A 82 11.85 -15.02 -12.39
C VAL A 82 13.10 -15.66 -11.81
N SER A 83 13.43 -15.30 -10.57
CA SER A 83 14.54 -15.87 -9.82
C SER A 83 14.12 -16.35 -8.43
N GLN A 84 14.90 -17.24 -7.84
CA GLN A 84 14.72 -17.78 -6.50
C GLN A 84 15.99 -17.60 -5.66
N LYS A 85 16.43 -16.35 -5.49
CA LYS A 85 17.66 -16.00 -4.77
C LYS A 85 17.34 -15.55 -3.34
N HIS A 86 18.16 -15.98 -2.40
CA HIS A 86 18.10 -15.53 -1.00
C HIS A 86 18.90 -14.24 -0.78
N ASP A 87 20.12 -14.19 -1.32
CA ASP A 87 20.97 -13.01 -1.25
C ASP A 87 20.52 -11.96 -2.26
N LEU A 88 20.32 -10.73 -1.77
CA LEU A 88 19.68 -9.66 -2.55
C LEU A 88 20.56 -9.16 -3.71
N VAL A 89 21.87 -9.32 -3.60
CA VAL A 89 22.87 -8.95 -4.62
C VAL A 89 22.79 -9.92 -5.80
N ASP A 90 22.64 -11.21 -5.51
CA ASP A 90 22.63 -12.30 -6.51
C ASP A 90 21.38 -12.32 -7.40
N ILE A 91 20.38 -11.48 -7.08
CA ILE A 91 19.20 -11.29 -7.93
C ILE A 91 19.57 -10.63 -9.27
N ALA A 92 20.67 -9.86 -9.30
CA ALA A 92 21.21 -9.20 -10.50
C ALA A 92 20.14 -8.42 -11.29
N TRP A 93 19.52 -7.45 -10.64
CA TRP A 93 18.43 -6.63 -11.18
C TRP A 93 18.78 -5.95 -12.51
N GLN A 94 20.03 -5.54 -12.68
CA GLN A 94 20.53 -4.91 -13.90
C GLN A 94 20.33 -5.80 -15.15
N ASP A 95 20.48 -7.12 -15.01
CA ASP A 95 20.34 -8.08 -16.12
C ASP A 95 18.90 -8.17 -16.63
N ALA A 96 17.92 -7.82 -15.79
CA ALA A 96 16.51 -7.68 -16.20
C ALA A 96 16.13 -6.25 -16.60
N GLY A 97 17.06 -5.29 -16.56
CA GLY A 97 16.78 -3.89 -16.81
C GLY A 97 15.87 -3.24 -15.76
N VAL A 98 15.90 -3.72 -14.50
CA VAL A 98 15.10 -3.14 -13.41
C VAL A 98 15.68 -1.80 -12.98
N HIS A 99 14.83 -0.76 -12.89
CA HIS A 99 15.20 0.54 -12.35
C HIS A 99 14.96 0.61 -10.84
N TYR A 100 13.77 0.22 -10.38
CA TYR A 100 13.40 0.28 -8.97
C TYR A 100 12.83 -1.04 -8.50
N VAL A 101 13.10 -1.39 -7.25
CA VAL A 101 12.60 -2.62 -6.62
C VAL A 101 11.53 -2.27 -5.61
N VAL A 102 10.42 -3.01 -5.64
CA VAL A 102 9.44 -3.04 -4.55
C VAL A 102 9.74 -4.28 -3.71
N GLU A 103 10.18 -4.04 -2.47
CA GLU A 103 10.57 -5.06 -1.51
C GLU A 103 9.37 -5.46 -0.65
N CYS A 104 8.80 -6.63 -0.93
CA CYS A 104 7.52 -7.15 -0.43
C CYS A 104 7.67 -8.45 0.40
N THR A 105 8.89 -8.88 0.75
CA THR A 105 9.11 -10.16 1.45
C THR A 105 8.61 -10.18 2.90
N GLY A 106 8.48 -9.01 3.52
CA GLY A 106 8.18 -8.84 4.94
C GLY A 106 9.33 -9.19 5.89
N LEU A 107 10.54 -9.45 5.38
CA LEU A 107 11.68 -9.93 6.17
C LEU A 107 12.64 -8.79 6.54
N SER A 108 12.59 -8.36 7.80
CA SER A 108 13.55 -7.47 8.50
C SER A 108 14.22 -6.42 7.63
N PHE A 109 13.50 -5.33 7.39
CA PHE A 109 13.85 -4.25 6.48
C PHE A 109 14.70 -3.17 7.16
N THR A 110 16.01 -3.40 7.28
CA THR A 110 16.96 -2.30 7.50
C THR A 110 17.37 -1.68 6.17
N ARG A 111 17.77 -0.41 6.22
CA ARG A 111 18.33 0.30 5.08
C ARG A 111 19.56 -0.43 4.53
N GLU A 112 20.41 -0.91 5.43
CA GLU A 112 21.62 -1.67 5.11
C GLU A 112 21.31 -2.93 4.31
N ARG A 113 20.37 -3.76 4.78
CA ARG A 113 20.00 -4.99 4.07
C ARG A 113 19.46 -4.68 2.68
N CYS A 114 18.53 -3.73 2.58
CA CYS A 114 17.89 -3.38 1.30
C CYS A 114 18.88 -2.75 0.31
N TRP A 115 20.02 -2.23 0.78
CA TRP A 115 21.11 -1.77 -0.09
C TRP A 115 21.65 -2.89 -0.99
N GLY A 116 21.51 -4.16 -0.61
CA GLY A 116 21.88 -5.30 -1.45
C GLY A 116 21.19 -5.29 -2.83
N HIS A 117 19.95 -4.77 -2.93
CA HIS A 117 19.29 -4.58 -4.23
C HIS A 117 19.93 -3.48 -5.07
N VAL A 118 20.40 -2.41 -4.44
CA VAL A 118 21.13 -1.33 -5.12
C VAL A 118 22.46 -1.85 -5.63
N THR A 119 23.19 -2.61 -4.81
CA THR A 119 24.40 -3.33 -5.23
C THR A 119 24.12 -4.32 -6.36
N GLY A 120 22.96 -4.99 -6.36
CA GLY A 120 22.48 -5.84 -7.43
C GLY A 120 22.03 -5.10 -8.70
N GLY A 121 22.17 -3.76 -8.75
CA GLY A 121 22.01 -2.96 -9.96
C GLY A 121 20.70 -2.16 -10.06
N ALA A 122 19.84 -2.17 -9.04
CA ALA A 122 18.68 -1.28 -9.00
C ALA A 122 19.11 0.17 -8.64
N LYS A 123 18.42 1.17 -9.19
CA LYS A 123 18.63 2.60 -8.83
C LYS A 123 18.08 2.94 -7.45
N GLY A 124 17.05 2.22 -7.00
CA GLY A 124 16.47 2.41 -5.68
C GLY A 124 15.47 1.33 -5.28
N VAL A 125 15.04 1.37 -4.03
CA VAL A 125 14.21 0.39 -3.37
C VAL A 125 13.11 1.07 -2.57
N ILE A 126 11.89 0.58 -2.75
CA ILE A 126 10.72 0.93 -1.95
C ILE A 126 10.39 -0.27 -1.08
N ILE A 127 10.57 -0.12 0.22
CA ILE A 127 10.21 -1.12 1.22
C ILE A 127 8.70 -1.05 1.45
N ALA A 128 8.01 -2.13 1.12
CA ALA A 128 6.58 -2.29 1.36
C ALA A 128 6.35 -2.84 2.78
N GLY A 129 6.29 -1.95 3.77
CA GLY A 129 6.04 -2.30 5.16
C GLY A 129 6.68 -1.33 6.14
N GLN A 130 7.12 -1.83 7.30
CA GLN A 130 7.88 -1.04 8.27
C GLN A 130 9.37 -1.26 8.14
N SER A 131 10.12 -0.18 8.23
CA SER A 131 11.57 -0.21 8.38
C SER A 131 11.98 0.44 9.71
N ALA A 132 13.00 -0.13 10.34
CA ALA A 132 13.56 0.39 11.58
C ALA A 132 14.21 1.77 11.34
N ASP A 133 14.97 1.91 10.25
CA ASP A 133 15.92 2.99 10.01
C ASP A 133 15.75 3.69 8.64
N ALA A 134 15.02 3.10 7.69
CA ALA A 134 14.77 3.77 6.41
C ALA A 134 13.76 4.94 6.58
N PRO A 135 14.01 6.08 5.90
CA PRO A 135 13.11 7.22 5.96
C PRO A 135 11.77 6.86 5.32
N VAL A 136 10.67 7.35 5.92
CA VAL A 136 9.30 7.07 5.46
C VAL A 136 8.82 8.17 4.54
N LEU A 137 8.36 7.79 3.35
CA LEU A 137 7.72 8.70 2.40
C LEU A 137 6.31 8.20 2.08
N ILE A 138 5.33 9.08 2.25
CA ILE A 138 3.96 8.88 1.80
C ILE A 138 3.56 10.08 0.96
N LEU A 139 3.34 9.83 -0.33
CA LEU A 139 2.85 10.87 -1.25
C LEU A 139 1.49 11.40 -0.78
N GLY A 140 1.25 12.69 -0.94
CA GLY A 140 0.12 13.45 -0.41
C GLY A 140 0.30 13.91 1.04
N ALA A 141 1.39 13.54 1.72
CA ALA A 141 1.56 13.78 3.16
C ALA A 141 2.87 14.51 3.52
N ASN A 142 4.02 13.98 3.09
CA ASN A 142 5.33 14.49 3.49
C ASN A 142 6.37 14.59 2.36
N GLU A 143 5.96 14.47 1.10
CA GLU A 143 6.88 14.54 -0.04
C GLU A 143 7.54 15.90 -0.23
N ALA A 144 6.90 17.00 0.19
CA ALA A 144 7.41 18.36 -0.01
C ALA A 144 8.74 18.60 0.72
N ASP A 145 8.90 18.00 1.90
CA ASP A 145 10.10 18.14 2.75
C ASP A 145 11.05 16.93 2.62
N PHE A 146 10.72 15.97 1.75
CA PHE A 146 11.43 14.70 1.69
C PHE A 146 12.71 14.81 0.84
N LYS A 147 13.84 14.39 1.43
CA LYS A 147 15.10 14.27 0.71
C LYS A 147 15.20 12.89 0.06
N VAL A 148 15.24 12.87 -1.27
CA VAL A 148 15.36 11.63 -2.06
C VAL A 148 16.59 10.84 -1.64
N CYS A 149 16.43 9.54 -1.44
CA CYS A 149 17.51 8.61 -1.21
C CYS A 149 17.21 7.24 -1.83
N PRO A 150 18.23 6.38 -2.07
CA PRO A 150 18.03 5.13 -2.79
C PRO A 150 17.15 4.09 -2.09
N VAL A 151 17.00 4.16 -0.76
CA VAL A 151 16.19 3.18 0.00
C VAL A 151 15.19 3.93 0.86
N VAL A 152 13.90 3.72 0.58
CA VAL A 152 12.79 4.43 1.22
C VAL A 152 11.74 3.44 1.70
N CYS A 153 11.11 3.76 2.82
CA CYS A 153 10.02 3.01 3.41
C CYS A 153 8.68 3.63 3.00
N ALA A 154 7.78 2.83 2.42
CA ALA A 154 6.42 3.29 2.11
C ALA A 154 5.53 3.35 3.36
N GLY A 155 5.90 2.66 4.45
CA GLY A 155 5.06 2.55 5.65
C GLY A 155 3.98 1.48 5.51
N LEU A 156 3.11 1.36 6.54
CA LEU A 156 2.04 0.36 6.55
C LEU A 156 0.81 0.78 5.71
N PRO A 157 0.09 -0.17 5.07
CA PRO A 157 -1.05 0.12 4.18
C PRO A 157 -2.08 1.11 4.74
N VAL A 158 -2.50 0.93 5.99
CA VAL A 158 -3.48 1.82 6.65
C VAL A 158 -2.92 3.24 6.79
N ALA A 159 -1.67 3.38 7.25
CA ALA A 159 -1.04 4.69 7.38
C ALA A 159 -0.91 5.39 6.02
N VAL A 160 -0.56 4.64 4.97
CA VAL A 160 -0.50 5.16 3.59
C VAL A 160 -1.85 5.62 3.08
N ALA A 161 -2.93 4.89 3.38
CA ALA A 161 -4.28 5.29 3.00
C ALA A 161 -4.74 6.56 3.74
N LEU A 162 -4.47 6.66 5.05
CA LEU A 162 -4.96 7.76 5.88
C LEU A 162 -4.13 9.04 5.77
N ALA A 163 -2.82 8.95 5.60
CA ALA A 163 -1.92 10.10 5.74
C ALA A 163 -2.28 11.30 4.85
N PRO A 164 -2.69 11.16 3.57
CA PRO A 164 -3.07 12.32 2.76
C PRO A 164 -4.26 13.10 3.34
N LEU A 165 -5.28 12.40 3.84
CA LEU A 165 -6.44 13.04 4.48
C LEU A 165 -6.05 13.69 5.81
N ILE A 166 -5.27 12.99 6.65
CA ILE A 166 -4.80 13.51 7.93
C ILE A 166 -3.93 14.76 7.72
N ARG A 167 -3.06 14.75 6.70
CA ARG A 167 -2.24 15.92 6.34
C ARG A 167 -3.13 17.10 5.96
N PHE A 168 -4.12 16.87 5.10
CA PHE A 168 -5.06 17.90 4.70
C PHE A 168 -5.79 18.51 5.90
N LEU A 169 -6.40 17.67 6.75
CA LEU A 169 -7.12 18.13 7.95
C LEU A 169 -6.20 18.88 8.91
N HIS A 170 -4.96 18.41 9.09
CA HIS A 170 -3.99 19.06 9.95
C HIS A 170 -3.56 20.43 9.41
N ASP A 171 -3.30 20.54 8.10
CA ASP A 171 -2.93 21.81 7.47
C ASP A 171 -4.07 22.83 7.51
N GLN A 172 -5.33 22.40 7.35
CA GLN A 172 -6.50 23.28 7.30
C GLN A 172 -7.02 23.70 8.68
N TYR A 173 -7.22 22.74 9.57
CA TYR A 173 -7.94 22.96 10.84
C TYR A 173 -7.06 22.76 12.07
N GLY A 174 -5.86 22.19 11.89
CA GLY A 174 -4.99 21.75 12.98
C GLY A 174 -5.58 20.56 13.71
N ILE A 175 -4.93 19.39 13.62
CA ILE A 175 -5.30 18.24 14.45
C ILE A 175 -4.65 18.40 15.82
N GLU A 176 -5.44 18.25 16.88
CA GLU A 176 -4.91 18.18 18.24
C GLU A 176 -4.49 16.76 18.59
N GLU A 177 -5.34 15.78 18.31
CA GLU A 177 -5.09 14.34 18.46
C GLU A 177 -6.08 13.57 17.57
N PHE A 178 -5.74 12.32 17.23
CA PHE A 178 -6.70 11.43 16.58
C PHE A 178 -6.46 9.97 16.95
N SER A 179 -7.52 9.18 16.86
CA SER A 179 -7.45 7.73 16.95
C SER A 179 -8.15 7.07 15.77
N TYR A 180 -7.77 5.83 15.46
CA TYR A 180 -8.43 5.08 14.41
C TYR A 180 -8.56 3.60 14.76
N THR A 181 -9.62 2.98 14.25
CA THR A 181 -9.88 1.54 14.34
C THR A 181 -10.07 0.98 12.94
N VAL A 182 -9.21 0.02 12.57
CA VAL A 182 -9.24 -0.64 11.27
C VAL A 182 -10.02 -1.95 11.38
N ILE A 183 -11.00 -2.15 10.52
CA ILE A 183 -11.80 -3.38 10.42
C ILE A 183 -11.51 -3.98 9.05
N HIS A 184 -10.75 -5.07 8.99
CA HIS A 184 -10.27 -5.64 7.73
C HIS A 184 -10.49 -7.15 7.63
N GLY A 185 -10.43 -7.67 6.40
CA GLY A 185 -10.60 -9.11 6.14
C GLY A 185 -9.51 -9.99 6.73
N LEU A 186 -9.87 -11.24 7.04
CA LEU A 186 -8.94 -12.30 7.44
C LEU A 186 -7.85 -12.49 6.37
N ARG A 187 -6.60 -12.72 6.80
CA ARG A 187 -5.48 -13.01 5.89
C ARG A 187 -5.19 -14.52 5.86
N PRO A 188 -5.04 -15.16 4.68
CA PRO A 188 -5.02 -16.63 4.54
C PRO A 188 -3.88 -17.39 5.25
N ALA A 189 -2.77 -16.74 5.57
CA ALA A 189 -1.52 -17.45 5.90
C ALA A 189 -1.41 -18.00 7.33
N GLU A 190 -2.36 -17.76 8.23
CA GLU A 190 -2.16 -18.07 9.67
C GLU A 190 -3.29 -18.87 10.34
N ILE A 191 -4.42 -19.11 9.67
CA ILE A 191 -5.55 -19.83 10.27
C ILE A 191 -5.22 -21.31 10.51
N THR A 192 -4.50 -21.96 9.58
CA THR A 192 -4.32 -23.43 9.63
C THR A 192 -3.03 -23.89 10.32
N ALA A 193 -2.10 -22.97 10.63
CA ALA A 193 -0.78 -23.31 11.18
C ALA A 193 -0.70 -23.26 12.72
N GLY A 194 -1.74 -22.72 13.39
CA GLY A 194 -1.77 -22.58 14.86
C GLY A 194 -0.62 -21.73 15.44
N ARG A 195 -0.02 -20.86 14.62
CA ARG A 195 1.16 -20.05 14.96
C ARG A 195 0.98 -18.62 14.48
N SER A 196 1.30 -17.68 15.36
CA SER A 196 1.36 -16.26 15.02
C SER A 196 2.71 -15.91 14.42
N LYS A 197 2.73 -15.11 13.36
CA LYS A 197 3.99 -14.53 12.86
C LYS A 197 4.56 -13.48 13.80
N ASN A 198 3.74 -12.90 14.68
CA ASN A 198 4.20 -12.04 15.75
C ASN A 198 4.13 -12.82 17.07
N PRO A 199 5.27 -13.20 17.68
CA PRO A 199 5.27 -13.99 18.91
C PRO A 199 4.63 -13.27 20.11
N GLN A 200 4.36 -11.96 20.01
CA GLN A 200 3.62 -11.18 21.00
C GLN A 200 2.10 -11.15 20.76
N ASP A 201 1.64 -11.56 19.57
CA ASP A 201 0.23 -11.53 19.19
C ASP A 201 -0.38 -12.94 19.19
N TRP A 202 -0.67 -13.44 20.40
CA TRP A 202 -1.18 -14.81 20.58
C TRP A 202 -2.60 -14.99 20.06
N ARG A 203 -3.37 -13.92 19.85
CA ARG A 203 -4.75 -14.03 19.34
C ARG A 203 -4.77 -14.57 17.91
N GLN A 204 -3.72 -14.33 17.13
CA GLN A 204 -3.60 -14.81 15.75
C GLN A 204 -3.57 -16.35 15.64
N THR A 205 -3.24 -17.09 16.71
CA THR A 205 -3.27 -18.57 16.70
C THR A 205 -4.66 -19.15 16.83
N ARG A 206 -5.65 -18.31 17.18
CA ARG A 206 -7.03 -18.71 17.48
C ARG A 206 -8.04 -18.28 16.42
N VAL A 207 -7.59 -17.65 15.34
CA VAL A 207 -8.46 -17.07 14.30
C VAL A 207 -9.25 -18.17 13.60
N ASP A 208 -10.56 -18.04 13.55
CA ASP A 208 -11.47 -18.81 12.71
C ASP A 208 -12.32 -17.88 11.82
N ILE A 209 -12.97 -18.45 10.79
CA ILE A 209 -13.83 -17.74 9.83
C ILE A 209 -15.08 -17.11 10.46
N GLY A 210 -15.37 -17.40 11.74
CA GLY A 210 -16.48 -16.80 12.48
C GLY A 210 -16.06 -15.68 13.43
N ASP A 211 -14.77 -15.39 13.56
CA ASP A 211 -14.27 -14.54 14.65
C ASP A 211 -14.10 -13.06 14.27
N ILE A 212 -14.20 -12.20 15.29
CA ILE A 212 -13.68 -10.84 15.29
C ILE A 212 -12.39 -10.86 16.11
N VAL A 213 -11.24 -10.68 15.45
CA VAL A 213 -9.93 -10.89 16.08
C VAL A 213 -9.15 -9.58 16.15
N PRO A 214 -8.97 -8.99 17.35
CA PRO A 214 -8.03 -7.89 17.51
C PRO A 214 -6.60 -8.38 17.27
N TYR A 215 -5.76 -7.56 16.65
CA TYR A 215 -4.34 -7.87 16.43
C TYR A 215 -3.46 -6.67 16.74
N ILE A 216 -2.17 -6.94 16.94
CA ILE A 216 -1.17 -5.90 17.19
C ILE A 216 -0.92 -5.16 15.88
N HIS A 217 -1.49 -3.96 15.81
CA HIS A 217 -1.27 -2.99 14.76
C HIS A 217 -0.13 -2.04 15.15
N THR A 218 0.66 -1.58 14.18
CA THR A 218 1.78 -0.66 14.42
C THR A 218 1.81 0.53 13.45
N GLY A 219 0.70 0.83 12.76
CA GLY A 219 0.63 1.91 11.78
C GLY A 219 0.80 3.29 12.39
N GLU A 220 0.50 3.49 13.67
CA GLU A 220 0.75 4.72 14.41
C GLU A 220 2.25 5.08 14.42
N LYS A 221 3.15 4.09 14.48
CA LYS A 221 4.61 4.33 14.33
C LYS A 221 5.00 4.89 12.96
N THR A 222 4.23 4.56 11.92
CA THR A 222 4.42 5.14 10.58
C THR A 222 3.92 6.58 10.59
N MET A 223 2.74 6.81 11.16
CA MET A 223 2.14 8.14 11.25
C MET A 223 3.01 9.09 12.10
N ASP A 224 3.63 8.64 13.19
CA ASP A 224 4.56 9.42 14.01
C ASP A 224 5.76 9.94 13.19
N LYS A 225 6.29 9.11 12.28
CA LYS A 225 7.39 9.50 11.37
C LYS A 225 6.94 10.52 10.32
N VAL A 226 5.68 10.45 9.89
CA VAL A 226 5.09 11.32 8.85
C VAL A 226 4.57 12.63 9.43
N PHE A 227 4.10 12.62 10.68
CA PHE A 227 3.53 13.76 11.41
C PHE A 227 4.26 14.01 12.73
N PRO A 228 5.50 14.52 12.71
CA PRO A 228 6.26 14.78 13.95
C PRO A 228 5.53 15.65 14.97
N ALA A 229 4.68 16.58 14.52
CA ALA A 229 3.89 17.45 15.39
C ALA A 229 2.76 16.73 16.16
N LEU A 230 2.43 15.49 15.77
CA LEU A 230 1.37 14.68 16.38
C LEU A 230 1.92 13.49 17.17
N VAL A 231 3.24 13.36 17.33
CA VAL A 231 3.85 12.26 18.10
C VAL A 231 3.28 12.21 19.51
N GLY A 232 2.85 11.02 19.93
CA GLY A 232 2.19 10.81 21.22
C GLY A 232 0.71 11.23 21.27
N ARG A 233 0.14 11.67 20.14
CA ARG A 233 -1.26 12.10 19.99
C ARG A 233 -2.03 11.28 18.93
N ILE A 234 -1.46 10.13 18.57
CA ILE A 234 -2.01 9.20 17.58
C ILE A 234 -2.20 7.85 18.27
N SER A 235 -3.39 7.28 18.15
CA SER A 235 -3.69 5.92 18.63
C SER A 235 -4.33 5.07 17.54
N GLY A 236 -3.90 3.83 17.39
CA GLY A 236 -4.38 2.92 16.38
C GLY A 236 -4.78 1.58 16.98
N SER A 237 -5.89 1.02 16.50
CA SER A 237 -6.26 -0.36 16.77
C SER A 237 -6.78 -1.03 15.51
N ALA A 238 -6.81 -2.35 15.50
CA ALA A 238 -7.26 -3.08 14.33
C ALA A 238 -7.85 -4.45 14.67
N PHE A 239 -8.84 -4.84 13.87
CA PHE A 239 -9.61 -6.07 13.99
C PHE A 239 -9.68 -6.75 12.64
N GLN A 240 -9.48 -8.06 12.66
CA GLN A 240 -9.79 -8.94 11.54
C GLN A 240 -11.22 -9.45 11.67
N VAL A 241 -11.96 -9.44 10.57
CA VAL A 241 -13.34 -9.93 10.50
C VAL A 241 -13.56 -10.79 9.25
N PRO A 242 -14.63 -11.60 9.18
CA PRO A 242 -14.92 -12.52 8.07
C PRO A 242 -15.43 -11.82 6.79
N VAL A 243 -14.68 -10.85 6.29
CA VAL A 243 -14.95 -10.14 5.03
C VAL A 243 -13.83 -10.43 4.04
N THR A 244 -14.19 -10.56 2.76
CA THR A 244 -13.25 -10.94 1.69
C THR A 244 -12.74 -9.75 0.89
N ARG A 245 -13.37 -8.58 1.03
CA ARG A 245 -13.03 -7.38 0.25
C ARG A 245 -13.46 -6.12 1.00
N GLY A 246 -12.63 -5.09 0.87
CA GLY A 246 -12.83 -3.80 1.52
C GLY A 246 -12.51 -3.83 3.01
N CYS A 247 -12.07 -2.68 3.49
CA CYS A 247 -11.76 -2.40 4.87
C CYS A 247 -12.50 -1.13 5.28
N ALA A 248 -13.07 -1.11 6.47
CA ALA A 248 -13.58 0.09 7.10
C ALA A 248 -12.53 0.64 8.08
N VAL A 249 -12.38 1.95 8.13
CA VAL A 249 -11.55 2.65 9.11
C VAL A 249 -12.40 3.69 9.80
N ASP A 250 -12.62 3.50 11.09
CA ASP A 250 -13.29 4.47 11.95
C ASP A 250 -12.24 5.42 12.53
N VAL A 251 -12.32 6.70 12.22
CA VAL A 251 -11.35 7.71 12.67
C VAL A 251 -12.04 8.73 13.57
N LEU A 252 -11.58 8.86 14.80
CA LEU A 252 -11.95 9.96 15.68
C LEU A 252 -10.85 11.02 15.62
N VAL A 253 -11.15 12.20 15.09
CA VAL A 253 -10.20 13.32 15.01
C VAL A 253 -10.71 14.49 15.85
N ARG A 254 -9.82 15.08 16.65
CA ARG A 254 -10.08 16.32 17.38
C ARG A 254 -9.30 17.47 16.75
N LEU A 255 -10.01 18.53 16.41
CA LEU A 255 -9.48 19.68 15.69
C LEU A 255 -9.25 20.85 16.65
N ARG A 256 -8.25 21.67 16.37
CA ARG A 256 -7.98 22.91 17.10
C ARG A 256 -8.96 24.01 16.70
N GLN A 257 -9.34 24.02 15.43
CA GLN A 257 -10.37 24.91 14.89
C GLN A 257 -11.66 24.09 14.72
N PRO A 258 -12.73 24.41 15.47
CA PRO A 258 -14.01 23.74 15.29
C PRO A 258 -14.56 23.97 13.88
N VAL A 259 -15.12 22.93 13.26
CA VAL A 259 -15.76 22.99 11.95
C VAL A 259 -17.07 22.21 11.96
N SER A 260 -18.15 22.78 11.44
CA SER A 260 -19.42 22.05 11.39
C SER A 260 -19.32 20.85 10.45
N LYS A 261 -20.19 19.84 10.63
CA LYS A 261 -20.22 18.67 9.75
C LYS A 261 -20.46 19.08 8.30
N GLU A 262 -21.37 20.01 8.08
CA GLU A 262 -21.77 20.48 6.75
C GLU A 262 -20.59 21.13 6.03
N LEU A 263 -19.87 22.03 6.73
CA LEU A 263 -18.70 22.70 6.17
C LEU A 263 -17.54 21.72 5.92
N LEU A 264 -17.35 20.74 6.81
CA LEU A 264 -16.34 19.70 6.61
C LEU A 264 -16.68 18.83 5.39
N ASP A 265 -17.93 18.39 5.25
CA ASP A 265 -18.39 17.57 4.14
C ASP A 265 -18.25 18.31 2.80
N GLU A 266 -18.64 19.59 2.75
CA GLU A 266 -18.43 20.46 1.57
C GLU A 266 -16.95 20.59 1.21
N THR A 267 -16.10 20.78 2.22
CA THR A 267 -14.64 20.88 2.03
C THR A 267 -14.06 19.58 1.50
N LEU A 268 -14.42 18.45 2.11
CA LEU A 268 -13.96 17.12 1.70
C LEU A 268 -14.44 16.76 0.29
N LYS A 269 -15.67 17.12 -0.07
CA LYS A 269 -16.20 16.98 -1.43
C LYS A 269 -15.39 17.82 -2.43
N GLY A 270 -15.04 19.06 -2.07
CA GLY A 270 -14.20 19.92 -2.89
C GLY A 270 -12.83 19.28 -3.18
N VAL A 271 -12.11 18.84 -2.13
CA VAL A 271 -10.76 18.28 -2.31
C VAL A 271 -10.75 16.90 -2.96
N ALA A 272 -11.84 16.12 -2.87
CA ALA A 272 -12.00 14.87 -3.62
C ALA A 272 -12.01 15.10 -5.15
N THR A 273 -12.38 16.30 -5.61
CA THR A 273 -12.31 16.69 -7.03
C THR A 273 -11.09 17.54 -7.37
N GLY A 274 -10.35 17.99 -6.34
CA GLY A 274 -9.19 18.85 -6.46
C GLY A 274 -7.90 18.15 -6.04
N ARG A 275 -7.18 18.72 -5.05
CA ARG A 275 -5.84 18.28 -4.63
C ARG A 275 -5.73 16.78 -4.28
N LEU A 276 -6.79 16.13 -3.83
CA LEU A 276 -6.77 14.74 -3.41
C LEU A 276 -7.45 13.78 -4.41
N SER A 277 -7.77 14.22 -5.63
CA SER A 277 -8.52 13.43 -6.63
C SER A 277 -7.94 12.05 -6.91
N GLU A 278 -6.61 11.92 -6.84
CA GLU A 278 -5.90 10.67 -7.12
C GLU A 278 -5.98 9.65 -5.98
N VAL A 279 -6.30 10.09 -4.75
CA VAL A 279 -6.18 9.28 -3.54
C VAL A 279 -7.41 9.30 -2.65
N PHE A 280 -8.41 10.12 -2.96
CA PHE A 280 -9.57 10.35 -2.11
C PHE A 280 -10.87 10.41 -2.92
N LEU A 281 -11.94 9.86 -2.36
CA LEU A 281 -13.29 9.93 -2.90
C LEU A 281 -14.26 10.36 -1.79
N TYR A 282 -15.21 11.21 -2.17
CA TYR A 282 -16.33 11.59 -1.31
C TYR A 282 -17.55 10.73 -1.70
N LEU A 283 -18.16 10.08 -0.72
CA LEU A 283 -19.37 9.28 -0.88
C LEU A 283 -20.52 9.85 -0.05
N ASN A 284 -21.72 9.81 -0.63
CA ASN A 284 -22.98 10.12 0.06
C ASN A 284 -24.08 9.19 -0.48
N GLU A 285 -23.78 7.89 -0.47
CA GLU A 285 -24.63 6.80 -0.95
C GLU A 285 -24.51 5.61 0.02
N ASP A 286 -25.42 4.65 -0.09
CA ASP A 286 -25.46 3.45 0.77
C ASP A 286 -24.33 2.46 0.38
N PHE A 287 -23.10 2.79 0.78
CA PHE A 287 -21.87 2.08 0.42
C PHE A 287 -21.53 0.97 1.41
N ILE A 288 -21.04 -0.19 0.93
CA ILE A 288 -20.56 -1.29 1.78
C ILE A 288 -19.16 -1.76 1.38
N SER A 289 -18.55 -2.61 2.23
CA SER A 289 -17.16 -3.08 2.03
C SER A 289 -16.89 -3.69 0.65
N ARG A 290 -17.85 -4.43 0.09
CA ARG A 290 -17.69 -5.10 -1.21
C ARG A 290 -17.52 -4.11 -2.38
N ASP A 291 -18.02 -2.90 -2.23
CA ASP A 291 -17.99 -1.86 -3.27
C ASP A 291 -16.60 -1.20 -3.36
N CYS A 292 -15.74 -1.38 -2.35
CA CYS A 292 -14.36 -0.91 -2.36
C CYS A 292 -13.58 -1.45 -3.58
N MET A 293 -13.10 -0.57 -4.45
CA MET A 293 -12.26 -0.98 -5.59
C MET A 293 -10.77 -0.88 -5.25
N PRO A 294 -9.91 -1.77 -5.79
CA PRO A 294 -8.45 -1.70 -5.67
C PRO A 294 -7.86 -0.57 -6.53
N ASN A 295 -8.29 0.66 -6.30
CA ASN A 295 -8.04 1.80 -7.17
C ASN A 295 -7.06 2.84 -6.61
N GLY A 296 -6.53 2.65 -5.40
CA GLY A 296 -5.58 3.58 -4.80
C GLY A 296 -6.25 4.64 -3.92
N LYS A 297 -7.58 4.60 -3.77
CA LYS A 297 -8.35 5.67 -3.13
C LYS A 297 -8.89 5.28 -1.77
N LEU A 298 -8.89 6.26 -0.87
CA LEU A 298 -9.61 6.27 0.39
C LEU A 298 -10.99 6.90 0.16
N TYR A 299 -12.04 6.24 0.60
CA TYR A 299 -13.42 6.67 0.41
C TYR A 299 -13.95 7.24 1.72
N TYR A 300 -14.39 8.49 1.73
CA TYR A 300 -15.07 9.09 2.87
C TYR A 300 -16.57 8.89 2.77
N ASP A 301 -17.15 8.23 3.76
CA ASP A 301 -18.58 8.00 3.87
C ASP A 301 -19.22 9.13 4.68
N ALA A 302 -19.77 10.13 3.99
CA ALA A 302 -20.36 11.29 4.63
C ALA A 302 -21.64 10.96 5.40
N ALA A 303 -22.41 9.96 4.94
CA ALA A 303 -23.67 9.57 5.57
C ALA A 303 -23.45 8.89 6.93
N SER A 304 -22.37 8.13 7.05
CA SER A 304 -21.98 7.41 8.27
C SER A 304 -21.01 8.20 9.17
N SER A 305 -20.61 9.41 8.77
CA SER A 305 -19.69 10.26 9.51
C SER A 305 -20.44 11.32 10.33
N HIS A 306 -19.92 11.65 11.51
CA HIS A 306 -20.60 12.52 12.47
C HIS A 306 -19.66 13.58 13.06
N ALA A 307 -20.21 14.77 13.32
CA ALA A 307 -19.55 15.75 14.18
C ALA A 307 -20.01 15.56 15.63
N LEU A 308 -19.10 15.83 16.55
CA LEU A 308 -19.28 15.83 18.00
C LEU A 308 -18.80 17.18 18.53
N ARG A 309 -19.24 17.53 19.75
CA ARG A 309 -18.75 18.73 20.45
C ARG A 309 -18.80 20.00 19.59
N GLU A 310 -19.94 20.23 18.94
CA GLU A 310 -20.15 21.43 18.11
C GLU A 310 -19.09 21.63 17.00
N GLY A 311 -18.47 20.55 16.52
CA GLY A 311 -17.46 20.58 15.45
C GLY A 311 -16.01 20.55 15.94
N GLU A 312 -15.76 20.45 17.25
CA GLU A 312 -14.40 20.25 17.78
C GLU A 312 -13.86 18.85 17.49
N ALA A 313 -14.74 17.85 17.35
CA ALA A 313 -14.35 16.47 17.09
C ALA A 313 -15.23 15.83 16.02
N HIS A 314 -14.65 14.99 15.19
CA HIS A 314 -15.36 14.28 14.13
C HIS A 314 -15.06 12.79 14.19
N LYS A 315 -16.10 12.00 14.04
CA LYS A 315 -16.03 10.57 13.77
C LYS A 315 -16.21 10.37 12.27
N LEU A 316 -15.14 10.01 11.57
CA LEU A 316 -15.11 9.80 10.13
C LEU A 316 -15.12 8.30 9.85
N LEU A 317 -16.11 7.83 9.08
CA LEU A 317 -16.07 6.50 8.51
C LEU A 317 -15.40 6.56 7.14
N LEU A 318 -14.38 5.73 6.96
CA LEU A 318 -13.63 5.62 5.73
C LEU A 318 -13.66 4.19 5.21
N TRP A 319 -13.69 4.01 3.90
CA TRP A 319 -13.56 2.72 3.24
C TRP A 319 -12.30 2.66 2.38
N VAL A 320 -11.68 1.49 2.26
CA VAL A 320 -10.49 1.30 1.40
C VAL A 320 -10.30 -0.18 1.06
N ASP A 321 -9.89 -0.47 -0.18
CA ASP A 321 -9.25 -1.76 -0.50
C ASP A 321 -7.75 -1.67 -0.13
N LEU A 322 -7.33 -2.30 0.96
CA LEU A 322 -5.98 -2.09 1.50
C LEU A 322 -4.88 -2.61 0.56
N ASP A 323 -5.01 -3.81 0.01
CA ASP A 323 -3.92 -4.44 -0.74
C ASP A 323 -3.71 -3.79 -2.11
N GLY A 324 -4.77 -3.68 -2.91
CA GLY A 324 -4.71 -3.11 -4.25
C GLY A 324 -4.49 -1.61 -4.24
N SER A 325 -5.06 -0.89 -3.26
CA SER A 325 -4.77 0.54 -3.13
C SER A 325 -3.33 0.77 -2.68
N TYR A 326 -2.83 0.01 -1.71
CA TYR A 326 -1.43 0.12 -1.29
C TYR A 326 -0.46 -0.20 -2.44
N ALA A 327 -0.74 -1.24 -3.23
CA ALA A 327 0.02 -1.57 -4.44
C ALA A 327 0.10 -0.39 -5.43
N LYS A 328 -1.03 0.27 -5.71
CA LYS A 328 -1.02 1.49 -6.54
C LYS A 328 -0.20 2.62 -5.93
N ARG A 329 -0.26 2.82 -4.61
CA ARG A 329 0.57 3.84 -3.92
C ARG A 329 2.07 3.52 -4.01
N LEU A 330 2.45 2.24 -3.94
CA LEU A 330 3.83 1.80 -4.18
C LEU A 330 4.29 2.11 -5.62
N LEU A 331 3.44 1.87 -6.62
CA LEU A 331 3.74 2.22 -8.00
C LEU A 331 3.84 3.75 -8.20
N SER A 332 2.98 4.55 -7.56
CA SER A 332 3.10 6.01 -7.57
C SER A 332 4.43 6.48 -6.99
N LEU A 333 4.93 5.83 -5.93
CA LEU A 333 6.26 6.12 -5.36
C LEU A 333 7.39 5.80 -6.36
N VAL A 334 7.30 4.68 -7.10
CA VAL A 334 8.26 4.36 -8.17
C VAL A 334 8.34 5.50 -9.18
N VAL A 335 7.18 5.96 -9.67
CA VAL A 335 7.09 7.03 -10.68
C VAL A 335 7.63 8.36 -10.13
N PHE A 336 7.33 8.68 -8.86
CA PHE A 336 7.87 9.85 -8.18
C PHE A 336 9.40 9.84 -8.17
N PHE A 337 10.03 8.73 -7.77
CA PHE A 337 11.49 8.63 -7.74
C PHE A 337 12.13 8.63 -9.13
N ALA A 338 11.50 8.00 -10.12
CA ALA A 338 11.99 8.03 -11.49
C ALA A 338 11.98 9.47 -12.06
N SER A 339 10.96 10.24 -11.73
CA SER A 339 10.83 11.64 -12.15
C SER A 339 11.84 12.54 -11.43
N ALA A 340 12.03 12.35 -10.12
CA ALA A 340 12.98 13.13 -9.32
C ALA A 340 14.45 12.84 -9.67
N GLY A 341 14.80 11.62 -10.07
CA GLY A 341 16.15 11.25 -10.51
C GLY A 341 16.48 11.62 -11.96
N SER A 342 15.53 12.19 -12.70
CA SER A 342 15.72 12.70 -14.07
C SER A 342 16.03 14.20 -14.12
N GLN A 343 16.02 14.88 -12.96
CA GLN A 343 16.42 16.28 -12.77
C GLN A 343 17.84 16.35 -12.19
#